data_AF-A0A180EVS6-F1
#
_entry.id   AF-A0A180EVS6-F1
#
_cell.length_a   1.000
_cell.length_b   1.000
_cell.length_c   1.000
_cell.angle_alpha   90.00
_cell.angle_beta   90.00
_cell.angle_gamma   90.00
#
_symmetry.space_group_name_H-M   'P 1'
#
loop_
_entity.id
_entity.type
_entity.pdbx_description
1 polymer ?
#
loop_
_entity_poly.entity_id
_entity_poly.type
_entity_poly.pdbx_seq_one_letter_code
_entity_poly.pdbx_strand_id
1 'polypeptide(L)'
;MVSIAENDATHALDLYSGFFEFENRLLKLWFTDGKITLPQFTEKVPIVSAYIQATPLYNLVQSQTWIINYVDEYKLCKLKSRLSDKLKNILTERNANESSFYNWYLSVSRSADVVKSVHGIDRYIWIDALGVKWLQYIVELVKQDARISLKYCGIATTGLPSDTETNKFDYEKRGELDAYIHTHTFNDASLFEEIEIVKGCIKDIMANIHNETVAILSDHGLTALSRYSEALHYPFKSSHDGRYIRIDNVENSCEDSNYLRYNNCLIALKHNSLENKPPREAHGGATPEELLVPVLVLTDLPIETSNIEQQSVLSAESNRKETISSIIETGIEENNLF
;
A
#
# COMPACT_ATOMS: atom_id res chain seq x y z
N MET A 1 10.34 -7.20 -34.51
CA MET A 1 10.18 -6.26 -33.38
C MET A 1 11.44 -6.17 -32.55
N VAL A 2 11.92 -7.23 -31.88
CA VAL A 2 13.10 -7.21 -30.97
C VAL A 2 14.37 -6.57 -31.56
N SER A 3 14.75 -6.86 -32.81
CA SER A 3 15.95 -6.24 -33.42
C SER A 3 15.77 -4.76 -33.83
N ILE A 4 14.53 -4.32 -34.06
CA ILE A 4 14.20 -2.90 -34.35
C ILE A 4 14.15 -2.13 -33.03
N ALA A 5 13.54 -2.76 -32.03
CA ALA A 5 13.43 -2.36 -30.64
C ALA A 5 14.77 -2.03 -29.95
N GLU A 6 15.84 -2.74 -30.31
CA GLU A 6 17.19 -2.46 -29.78
C GLU A 6 17.80 -1.17 -30.35
N ASN A 7 17.39 -0.76 -31.56
CA ASN A 7 18.04 0.31 -32.33
C ASN A 7 17.19 1.59 -32.47
N ASP A 8 15.85 1.49 -32.41
CA ASP A 8 14.92 2.61 -32.55
C ASP A 8 13.62 2.35 -31.75
N ALA A 9 13.59 2.88 -30.51
CA ALA A 9 12.43 2.73 -29.63
C ALA A 9 11.18 3.48 -30.12
N THR A 10 11.36 4.58 -30.87
CA THR A 10 10.25 5.36 -31.41
C THR A 10 9.55 4.58 -32.52
N HIS A 11 10.32 4.03 -33.46
CA HIS A 11 9.75 3.20 -34.52
C HIS A 11 9.13 1.91 -33.98
N ALA A 12 9.71 1.34 -32.93
CA ALA A 12 9.14 0.16 -32.29
C ALA A 12 7.82 0.44 -31.53
N LEU A 13 7.60 1.68 -31.08
CA LEU A 13 6.31 2.13 -30.51
C LEU A 13 5.18 2.09 -31.55
N ASP A 14 5.49 2.39 -32.82
CA ASP A 14 4.53 2.31 -33.93
C ASP A 14 4.15 0.87 -34.29
N LEU A 15 5.08 -0.07 -34.04
CA LEU A 15 4.88 -1.49 -34.29
C LEU A 15 4.23 -2.23 -33.11
N TYR A 16 4.02 -1.56 -31.98
CA TYR A 16 3.37 -2.14 -30.82
C TYR A 16 1.95 -2.57 -31.15
N SER A 17 1.68 -3.87 -30.97
CA SER A 17 0.41 -4.49 -31.29
C SER A 17 -0.45 -4.75 -30.06
N GLY A 18 0.17 -4.87 -28.89
CA GLY A 18 -0.48 -5.17 -27.62
C GLY A 18 -1.02 -6.60 -27.49
N PHE A 19 -0.66 -7.49 -28.42
CA PHE A 19 -1.10 -8.89 -28.42
C PHE A 19 -0.27 -9.78 -27.51
N PHE A 20 1.01 -9.44 -27.28
CA PHE A 20 1.93 -10.29 -26.56
C PHE A 20 2.44 -9.64 -25.28
N GLU A 21 2.52 -10.41 -24.21
CA GLU A 21 3.01 -9.97 -22.90
C GLU A 21 4.43 -9.38 -22.94
N PHE A 22 5.31 -9.92 -23.81
CA PHE A 22 6.67 -9.42 -23.96
C PHE A 22 6.72 -7.97 -24.47
N GLU A 23 5.69 -7.51 -25.19
CA GLU A 23 5.62 -6.13 -25.69
C GLU A 23 5.49 -5.14 -24.52
N ASN A 24 4.65 -5.45 -23.53
CA ASN A 24 4.49 -4.65 -22.32
C ASN A 24 5.80 -4.59 -21.51
N ARG A 25 6.49 -5.73 -21.41
CA ARG A 25 7.79 -5.82 -20.73
C ARG A 25 8.84 -4.96 -21.43
N LEU A 26 8.90 -5.01 -22.75
CA LEU A 26 9.82 -4.21 -23.56
C LEU A 26 9.54 -2.71 -23.44
N LEU A 27 8.28 -2.31 -23.52
CA LEU A 27 7.87 -0.91 -23.31
C LEU A 27 8.26 -0.40 -21.92
N LYS A 28 8.06 -1.23 -20.88
CA LYS A 28 8.48 -0.91 -19.50
C LYS A 28 9.99 -0.69 -19.41
N LEU A 29 10.79 -1.53 -20.05
CA LEU A 29 12.24 -1.37 -20.10
C LEU A 29 12.64 -0.04 -20.75
N TRP A 30 12.04 0.33 -21.89
CA TRP A 30 12.30 1.62 -22.53
C TRP A 30 11.88 2.82 -21.71
N PHE A 31 10.73 2.73 -21.03
CA PHE A 31 10.31 3.76 -20.11
C PHE A 31 11.32 3.92 -18.97
N THR A 32 11.83 2.80 -18.44
CA THR A 32 12.83 2.79 -17.36
C THR A 32 14.16 3.38 -17.79
N ASP A 33 14.58 3.10 -19.03
CA ASP A 33 15.78 3.64 -19.67
C ASP A 33 15.63 5.09 -20.16
N GLY A 34 14.44 5.68 -20.07
CA GLY A 34 14.16 7.03 -20.53
C GLY A 34 14.08 7.19 -22.06
N LYS A 35 13.94 6.07 -22.80
CA LYS A 35 13.76 6.06 -24.25
C LYS A 35 12.36 6.49 -24.67
N ILE A 36 11.36 6.28 -23.81
CA ILE A 36 10.00 6.79 -23.97
C ILE A 36 9.53 7.46 -22.68
N THR A 37 8.62 8.41 -22.81
CA THR A 37 8.01 9.13 -21.68
C THR A 37 6.92 8.31 -20.99
N LEU A 38 6.57 8.67 -19.75
CA LEU A 38 5.45 8.03 -19.05
C LEU A 38 4.13 8.11 -19.84
N PRO A 39 3.73 9.28 -20.40
CA PRO A 39 2.52 9.36 -21.22
C PRO A 39 2.52 8.39 -22.41
N GLN A 40 3.63 8.32 -23.17
CA GLN A 40 3.77 7.37 -24.29
C GLN A 40 3.63 5.92 -23.84
N PHE A 41 4.23 5.57 -22.69
CA PHE A 41 4.10 4.24 -22.12
C PHE A 41 2.64 3.92 -21.72
N THR A 42 1.98 4.80 -20.97
CA THR A 42 0.62 4.58 -20.48
C THR A 42 -0.44 4.63 -21.57
N GLU A 43 -0.18 5.33 -22.69
CA GLU A 43 -1.05 5.31 -23.87
C GLU A 43 -1.11 3.91 -24.49
N LYS A 44 0.05 3.23 -24.59
CA LYS A 44 0.14 1.87 -25.14
C LYS A 44 -0.25 0.78 -24.14
N VAL A 45 -0.03 1.04 -22.85
CA VAL A 45 -0.32 0.10 -21.76
C VAL A 45 -1.35 0.72 -20.80
N PRO A 46 -2.61 0.89 -21.23
CA PRO A 46 -3.62 1.67 -20.50
C PRO A 46 -3.94 1.10 -19.11
N ILE A 47 -3.72 -0.20 -18.91
CA ILE A 47 -3.87 -0.85 -17.62
C ILE A 47 -2.98 -0.23 -16.52
N VAL A 48 -1.81 0.31 -16.89
CA VAL A 48 -0.91 0.99 -15.93
C VAL A 48 -1.30 2.46 -15.72
N SER A 49 -2.05 3.07 -16.64
CA SER A 49 -2.44 4.48 -16.54
C SER A 49 -3.22 4.78 -15.25
N ALA A 50 -4.23 3.94 -14.94
CA ALA A 50 -5.01 4.08 -13.72
C ALA A 50 -4.18 3.79 -12.45
N TYR A 51 -3.21 2.88 -12.52
CA TYR A 51 -2.31 2.59 -11.40
C TYR A 51 -1.41 3.79 -11.07
N ILE A 52 -0.81 4.42 -12.09
CA ILE A 52 0.16 5.49 -11.90
C ILE A 52 -0.46 6.87 -11.66
N GLN A 53 -1.79 6.97 -11.78
CA GLN A 53 -2.52 8.21 -11.51
C GLN A 53 -2.23 8.74 -10.11
N ALA A 54 -2.10 10.06 -9.98
CA ALA A 54 -1.85 10.71 -8.71
C ALA A 54 -2.94 10.38 -7.69
N THR A 55 -2.53 10.07 -6.47
CA THR A 55 -3.45 9.67 -5.40
C THR A 55 -4.01 10.95 -4.73
N PRO A 56 -5.32 11.16 -4.61
CA PRO A 56 -5.87 12.29 -3.86
C PRO A 56 -5.54 12.21 -2.36
N LEU A 57 -5.73 13.32 -1.62
CA LEU A 57 -5.55 13.35 -0.16
C LEU A 57 -6.58 12.51 0.61
N TYR A 58 -7.79 12.34 0.07
CA TYR A 58 -8.91 11.68 0.74
C TYR A 58 -9.18 12.24 2.15
N ASN A 59 -9.08 11.40 3.18
CA ASN A 59 -9.27 11.74 4.60
C ASN A 59 -8.01 12.29 5.27
N LEU A 60 -6.89 12.43 4.55
CA LEU A 60 -5.66 13.03 5.08
C LEU A 60 -5.75 14.55 5.12
N VAL A 61 -5.07 15.16 6.09
CA VAL A 61 -4.97 16.61 6.21
C VAL A 61 -3.77 17.18 5.44
N GLN A 62 -3.73 18.49 5.22
CA GLN A 62 -2.67 19.15 4.44
C GLN A 62 -1.25 18.84 4.94
N SER A 63 -1.03 18.73 6.25
CA SER A 63 0.28 18.38 6.84
C SER A 63 0.73 16.95 6.51
N GLN A 64 -0.18 16.09 6.04
CA GLN A 64 0.06 14.70 5.64
C GLN A 64 0.23 14.54 4.13
N THR A 65 0.31 15.63 3.34
CA THR A 65 0.53 15.56 1.88
C THR A 65 1.78 14.77 1.49
N TRP A 66 2.78 14.69 2.37
CA TRP A 66 3.96 13.87 2.17
C TRP A 66 3.62 12.37 1.95
N ILE A 67 2.53 11.86 2.53
CA ILE A 67 2.07 10.46 2.36
C ILE A 67 1.72 10.21 0.91
N ILE A 68 0.92 11.08 0.31
CA ILE A 68 0.54 10.97 -1.10
C ILE A 68 1.76 11.11 -2.01
N ASN A 69 2.63 12.08 -1.72
CA ASN A 69 3.87 12.25 -2.46
C ASN A 69 4.77 11.01 -2.38
N TYR A 70 4.77 10.32 -1.23
CA TYR A 70 5.47 9.05 -1.03
C TYR A 70 4.84 7.93 -1.85
N VAL A 71 3.52 7.73 -1.75
CA VAL A 71 2.79 6.67 -2.45
C VAL A 71 2.94 6.81 -3.96
N ASP A 72 2.78 8.01 -4.51
CA ASP A 72 2.92 8.24 -5.96
C ASP A 72 4.36 8.01 -6.44
N GLU A 73 5.35 8.43 -5.64
CA GLU A 73 6.76 8.16 -5.93
C GLU A 73 7.08 6.66 -5.84
N TYR A 74 6.51 5.96 -4.86
CA TYR A 74 6.67 4.51 -4.69
C TYR A 74 6.13 3.76 -5.90
N LYS A 75 4.93 4.10 -6.39
CA LYS A 75 4.33 3.48 -7.60
C LYS A 75 5.25 3.65 -8.81
N LEU A 76 5.84 4.81 -8.99
CA LEU A 76 6.83 5.08 -10.05
C LEU A 76 8.12 4.29 -9.85
N CYS A 77 8.64 4.20 -8.63
CA CYS A 77 9.83 3.41 -8.29
C CYS A 77 9.61 1.93 -8.56
N LYS A 78 8.44 1.39 -8.18
CA LYS A 78 8.06 0.00 -8.44
C LYS A 78 7.94 -0.28 -9.95
N LEU A 79 7.28 0.61 -10.69
CA LEU A 79 7.19 0.51 -12.14
C LEU A 79 8.57 0.54 -12.82
N LYS A 80 9.52 1.30 -12.28
CA LYS A 80 10.90 1.39 -12.81
C LYS A 80 11.87 0.37 -12.23
N SER A 81 11.42 -0.50 -11.32
CA SER A 81 12.28 -1.46 -10.62
C SER A 81 13.51 -0.79 -9.97
N ARG A 82 13.36 0.42 -9.41
CA ARG A 82 14.48 1.16 -8.79
C ARG A 82 14.02 2.16 -7.73
N LEU A 83 14.86 2.41 -6.72
CA LEU A 83 14.66 3.49 -5.74
C LEU A 83 15.00 4.85 -6.34
N SER A 84 14.25 5.88 -5.98
CA SER A 84 14.58 7.28 -6.26
C SER A 84 15.11 7.99 -5.01
N ASP A 85 15.90 9.05 -5.20
CA ASP A 85 16.40 9.87 -4.09
C ASP A 85 15.26 10.59 -3.36
N LYS A 86 14.21 10.98 -4.08
CA LYS A 86 13.01 11.57 -3.48
C LYS A 86 12.37 10.61 -2.47
N LEU A 87 12.18 9.35 -2.84
CA LEU A 87 11.61 8.33 -1.95
C LEU A 87 12.51 8.08 -0.74
N LYS A 88 13.83 7.96 -0.96
CA LYS A 88 14.82 7.76 0.11
C LYS A 88 14.84 8.94 1.09
N ASN A 89 14.75 10.18 0.58
CA ASN A 89 14.76 11.38 1.41
C ASN A 89 13.53 11.46 2.31
N ILE A 90 12.33 11.14 1.78
CA ILE A 90 11.10 11.08 2.57
C ILE A 90 11.24 10.05 3.70
N LEU A 91 11.73 8.82 3.41
CA LEU A 91 11.93 7.81 4.45
C LEU A 91 13.01 8.19 5.46
N THR A 92 14.08 8.84 5.03
CA THR A 92 15.15 9.30 5.93
C THR A 92 14.64 10.35 6.91
N GLU A 93 13.66 11.16 6.51
CA GLU A 93 13.00 12.14 7.39
C GLU A 93 11.94 11.48 8.28
N ARG A 94 11.01 10.72 7.69
CA ARG A 94 9.81 10.20 8.37
C ARG A 94 10.09 8.97 9.21
N ASN A 95 11.04 8.14 8.79
CA ASN A 95 11.46 6.93 9.49
C ASN A 95 12.93 7.04 9.93
N ALA A 96 13.38 8.24 10.30
CA ALA A 96 14.72 8.49 10.81
C ALA A 96 15.04 7.62 12.06
N ASN A 97 14.06 7.54 12.97
CA ASN A 97 14.10 6.80 14.23
C ASN A 97 12.66 6.53 14.72
N GLU A 98 12.52 5.89 15.88
CA GLU A 98 11.23 5.57 16.50
C GLU A 98 10.33 6.81 16.68
N SER A 99 10.91 7.92 17.16
CA SER A 99 10.14 9.15 17.41
C SER A 99 9.56 9.75 16.13
N SER A 100 10.36 9.87 15.07
CA SER A 100 9.87 10.40 13.79
C SER A 100 8.80 9.47 13.18
N PHE A 101 8.99 8.16 13.33
CA PHE A 101 8.08 7.14 12.85
C PHE A 101 6.72 7.23 13.55
N TYR A 102 6.69 7.16 14.88
CA TYR A 102 5.45 7.21 15.64
C TYR A 102 4.68 8.52 15.46
N ASN A 103 5.40 9.63 15.25
CA ASN A 103 4.78 10.93 14.96
C ASN A 103 3.82 10.89 13.77
N TRP A 104 4.16 10.16 12.70
CA TRP A 104 3.27 10.05 11.56
C TRP A 104 2.35 8.84 11.64
N TYR A 105 2.85 7.71 12.15
CA TYR A 105 2.08 6.47 12.27
C TYR A 105 0.81 6.67 13.10
N LEU A 106 0.92 7.33 14.25
CA LEU A 106 -0.21 7.62 15.13
C LEU A 106 -1.07 8.80 14.64
N SER A 107 -0.63 9.54 13.62
CA SER A 107 -1.40 10.64 13.04
C SER A 107 -2.46 10.16 12.03
N VAL A 108 -2.44 8.88 11.65
CA VAL A 108 -3.36 8.27 10.70
C VAL A 108 -4.15 7.17 11.42
N SER A 109 -5.47 7.25 11.36
CA SER A 109 -6.38 6.29 12.03
C SER A 109 -6.15 4.84 11.58
N ARG A 110 -6.42 3.88 12.48
CA ARG A 110 -6.43 2.45 12.15
C ARG A 110 -7.57 2.11 11.20
N SER A 111 -7.39 1.10 10.36
CA SER A 111 -8.44 0.62 9.45
C SER A 111 -9.73 0.23 10.20
N ALA A 112 -9.58 -0.44 11.35
CA ALA A 112 -10.70 -0.80 12.22
C ALA A 112 -11.47 0.41 12.77
N ASP A 113 -10.80 1.50 13.09
CA ASP A 113 -11.45 2.70 13.63
C ASP A 113 -12.15 3.49 12.52
N VAL A 114 -11.50 3.62 11.37
CA VAL A 114 -12.10 4.25 10.19
C VAL A 114 -13.39 3.54 9.80
N VAL A 115 -13.38 2.21 9.72
CA VAL A 115 -14.57 1.48 9.27
C VAL A 115 -15.71 1.53 10.29
N LYS A 116 -15.43 1.57 11.59
CA LYS A 116 -16.45 1.75 12.65
C LYS A 116 -17.16 3.10 12.57
N SER A 117 -16.50 4.12 12.02
CA SER A 117 -17.08 5.46 11.82
C SER A 117 -18.06 5.54 10.65
N VAL A 118 -18.08 4.52 9.77
CA VAL A 118 -18.96 4.47 8.60
C VAL A 118 -20.19 3.63 8.93
N HIS A 119 -21.37 4.25 8.93
CA HIS A 119 -22.63 3.59 9.26
C HIS A 119 -23.26 2.85 8.08
N GLY A 120 -24.03 1.80 8.39
CA GLY A 120 -24.80 1.03 7.41
C GLY A 120 -23.88 0.29 6.44
N ILE A 121 -22.96 -0.50 7.00
CA ILE A 121 -22.19 -1.51 6.27
C ILE A 121 -22.85 -2.85 6.58
N ASP A 122 -23.20 -3.59 5.54
CA ASP A 122 -23.84 -4.91 5.64
C ASP A 122 -22.79 -6.03 5.66
N ARG A 123 -21.66 -5.82 4.97
CA ARG A 123 -20.61 -6.83 4.79
C ARG A 123 -19.21 -6.21 4.78
N TYR A 124 -18.26 -6.94 5.35
CA TYR A 124 -16.85 -6.58 5.36
C TYR A 124 -16.08 -7.62 4.56
N ILE A 125 -15.26 -7.14 3.63
CA ILE A 125 -14.36 -7.96 2.83
C ILE A 125 -12.93 -7.51 3.13
N TRP A 126 -12.10 -8.47 3.48
CA TRP A 126 -10.69 -8.30 3.72
C TRP A 126 -9.91 -8.84 2.51
N ILE A 127 -9.16 -7.97 1.86
CA ILE A 127 -8.22 -8.36 0.79
C ILE A 127 -6.82 -8.40 1.40
N ASP A 128 -6.23 -9.58 1.39
CA ASP A 128 -4.89 -9.85 1.93
C ASP A 128 -3.82 -9.10 1.13
N ALA A 129 -2.89 -8.46 1.84
CA ALA A 129 -1.74 -7.73 1.29
C ALA A 129 -2.09 -6.51 0.39
N LEU A 130 -3.30 -5.96 0.52
CA LEU A 130 -3.73 -4.79 -0.25
C LEU A 130 -3.23 -3.46 0.36
N GLY A 131 -2.05 -3.01 -0.07
CA GLY A 131 -1.50 -1.70 0.34
C GLY A 131 -2.14 -0.48 -0.34
N VAL A 132 -1.94 0.70 0.24
CA VAL A 132 -2.50 1.98 -0.25
C VAL A 132 -2.12 2.33 -1.70
N LYS A 133 -1.04 1.73 -2.23
CA LYS A 133 -0.62 1.89 -3.64
C LYS A 133 -1.72 1.53 -4.65
N TRP A 134 -2.70 0.72 -4.25
CA TRP A 134 -3.82 0.29 -5.08
C TRP A 134 -5.03 1.23 -5.01
N LEU A 135 -5.10 2.15 -4.05
CA LEU A 135 -6.31 2.92 -3.74
C LEU A 135 -6.90 3.63 -4.96
N GLN A 136 -6.10 4.46 -5.63
CA GLN A 136 -6.57 5.20 -6.80
C GLN A 136 -6.92 4.29 -7.98
N TYR A 137 -6.20 3.17 -8.15
CA TYR A 137 -6.53 2.18 -9.18
C TYR A 137 -7.93 1.58 -8.95
N ILE A 138 -8.22 1.20 -7.71
CA ILE A 138 -9.52 0.63 -7.32
C ILE A 138 -10.63 1.66 -7.53
N VAL A 139 -10.41 2.93 -7.16
CA VAL A 139 -11.38 4.01 -7.39
C VAL A 139 -11.73 4.14 -8.87
N GLU A 140 -10.75 4.07 -9.77
CA GLU A 140 -11.02 4.13 -11.22
C GLU A 140 -11.73 2.88 -11.75
N LEU A 141 -11.52 1.71 -11.15
CA LEU A 141 -12.31 0.51 -11.47
C LEU A 141 -13.77 0.65 -11.03
N VAL A 142 -14.02 1.18 -9.83
CA VAL A 142 -15.37 1.38 -9.29
C VAL A 142 -16.14 2.37 -10.16
N LYS A 143 -15.53 3.47 -10.58
CA LYS A 143 -16.16 4.47 -11.46
C LYS A 143 -16.61 3.94 -12.81
N GLN A 144 -16.09 2.78 -13.25
CA GLN A 144 -16.51 2.15 -14.51
C GLN A 144 -17.83 1.39 -14.38
N ASP A 145 -18.27 1.05 -13.16
CA ASP A 145 -19.54 0.38 -12.91
C ASP A 145 -20.58 1.39 -12.41
N ALA A 146 -21.47 1.81 -13.30
CA ALA A 146 -22.51 2.80 -12.99
C ALA A 146 -23.52 2.34 -11.92
N ARG A 147 -23.54 1.05 -11.56
CA ARG A 147 -24.40 0.52 -10.50
C ARG A 147 -23.82 0.78 -9.12
N ILE A 148 -22.49 0.92 -9.02
CA ILE A 148 -21.77 0.98 -7.74
C ILE A 148 -21.35 2.41 -7.46
N SER A 149 -21.68 2.87 -6.27
CA SER A 149 -21.27 4.17 -5.75
C SER A 149 -20.23 4.01 -4.65
N LEU A 150 -19.28 4.94 -4.62
CA LEU A 150 -18.23 5.02 -3.60
C LEU A 150 -18.75 5.87 -2.43
N LYS A 151 -19.25 5.21 -1.37
CA LYS A 151 -19.80 5.84 -0.17
C LYS A 151 -18.70 6.40 0.75
N TYR A 152 -17.57 5.71 0.83
CA TYR A 152 -16.38 6.19 1.55
C TYR A 152 -15.11 5.74 0.83
N CYS A 153 -14.07 6.56 0.91
CA CYS A 153 -12.75 6.27 0.39
C CYS A 153 -11.69 6.97 1.24
N GLY A 154 -10.75 6.22 1.78
CA GLY A 154 -9.73 6.76 2.67
C GLY A 154 -8.48 5.88 2.78
N ILE A 155 -7.53 6.41 3.52
CA ILE A 155 -6.24 5.83 3.87
C ILE A 155 -6.23 5.61 5.38
N ALA A 156 -5.81 4.42 5.79
CA ALA A 156 -5.68 4.03 7.18
C ALA A 156 -4.33 3.34 7.43
N THR A 157 -3.96 3.16 8.69
CA THR A 157 -2.78 2.38 9.11
C THR A 157 -3.16 0.99 9.63
N THR A 158 -2.21 0.06 9.55
CA THR A 158 -2.28 -1.29 10.14
C THR A 158 -1.31 -1.45 11.29
N GLY A 159 -1.53 -2.48 12.12
CA GLY A 159 -0.72 -2.86 13.27
C GLY A 159 0.72 -3.24 12.91
N LEU A 160 1.54 -3.36 13.95
CA LEU A 160 2.96 -3.72 13.86
C LEU A 160 3.18 -5.08 14.51
N PRO A 161 3.96 -5.99 13.90
CA PRO A 161 4.40 -5.98 12.50
C PRO A 161 3.24 -5.89 11.51
N SER A 162 3.51 -5.38 10.31
CA SER A 162 2.53 -5.34 9.20
C SER A 162 2.34 -6.72 8.57
N ASP A 163 1.88 -7.68 9.38
CA ASP A 163 1.63 -9.05 8.98
C ASP A 163 0.19 -9.50 9.28
N THR A 164 -0.19 -10.60 8.67
CA THR A 164 -1.52 -11.19 8.76
C THR A 164 -1.86 -11.66 10.18
N GLU A 165 -0.88 -12.18 10.93
CA GLU A 165 -1.13 -12.67 12.30
C GLU A 165 -1.55 -11.53 13.22
N THR A 166 -0.90 -10.37 13.08
CA THR A 166 -1.17 -9.18 13.90
C THR A 166 -2.45 -8.47 13.48
N ASN A 167 -2.74 -8.43 12.17
CA ASN A 167 -3.77 -7.57 11.58
C ASN A 167 -4.99 -8.33 11.08
N LYS A 168 -5.21 -9.55 11.58
CA LYS A 168 -6.34 -10.38 11.17
C LYS A 168 -7.67 -9.79 11.61
N PHE A 169 -8.65 -9.83 10.73
CA PHE A 169 -10.05 -9.57 11.04
C PHE A 169 -10.91 -10.81 10.76
N ASP A 170 -12.01 -10.98 11.49
CA ASP A 170 -12.94 -12.11 11.31
C ASP A 170 -14.00 -11.78 10.23
N TYR A 171 -13.55 -11.66 8.98
CA TYR A 171 -14.37 -11.27 7.83
C TYR A 171 -14.12 -12.16 6.61
N GLU A 172 -14.90 -11.93 5.55
CA GLU A 172 -14.72 -12.61 4.27
C GLU A 172 -13.36 -12.26 3.66
N LYS A 173 -12.50 -13.27 3.47
CA LYS A 173 -11.12 -13.09 2.99
C LYS A 173 -11.03 -13.28 1.46
N ARG A 174 -10.22 -12.44 0.81
CA ARG A 174 -9.69 -12.59 -0.55
C ARG A 174 -8.17 -12.60 -0.49
N GLY A 175 -7.56 -13.76 -0.77
CA GLY A 175 -6.13 -14.02 -0.55
C GLY A 175 -5.30 -14.15 -1.82
N GLU A 176 -5.86 -13.86 -2.99
CA GLU A 176 -5.26 -14.14 -4.29
C GLU A 176 -3.96 -13.36 -4.51
N LEU A 177 -3.90 -12.09 -4.05
CA LEU A 177 -2.72 -11.24 -4.18
C LEU A 177 -1.56 -11.76 -3.33
N ASP A 178 -1.80 -12.04 -2.06
CA ASP A 178 -0.80 -12.57 -1.14
C ASP A 178 -0.29 -13.96 -1.57
N ALA A 179 -1.20 -14.85 -1.98
CA ALA A 179 -0.86 -16.17 -2.51
C ALA A 179 0.04 -16.09 -3.75
N TYR A 180 -0.21 -15.14 -4.65
CA TYR A 180 0.65 -14.90 -5.81
C TYR A 180 2.06 -14.51 -5.38
N ILE A 181 2.21 -13.61 -4.40
CA ILE A 181 3.52 -13.12 -3.95
C ILE A 181 4.34 -14.21 -3.26
N HIS A 182 3.69 -15.06 -2.47
CA HIS A 182 4.38 -16.18 -1.82
C HIS A 182 4.91 -17.22 -2.81
N THR A 183 4.32 -17.32 -4.00
CA THR A 183 4.67 -18.32 -5.01
C THR A 183 5.53 -17.77 -6.16
N HIS A 184 5.65 -16.44 -6.31
CA HIS A 184 6.34 -15.81 -7.44
C HIS A 184 7.53 -14.94 -7.01
N THR A 185 8.68 -15.17 -7.63
CA THR A 185 9.83 -14.27 -7.54
C THR A 185 9.54 -12.99 -8.32
N PHE A 186 9.78 -11.84 -7.69
CA PHE A 186 9.49 -10.55 -8.32
C PHE A 186 10.35 -10.35 -9.58
N ASN A 187 9.72 -9.99 -10.68
CA ASN A 187 10.35 -9.74 -11.97
C ASN A 187 9.65 -8.61 -12.73
N ASP A 188 10.05 -8.35 -13.97
CA ASP A 188 9.52 -7.21 -14.71
C ASP A 188 8.05 -7.32 -15.10
N ALA A 189 7.48 -8.53 -15.12
CA ALA A 189 6.07 -8.80 -15.37
C ALA A 189 5.19 -8.63 -14.12
N SER A 190 5.76 -8.74 -12.92
CA SER A 190 5.00 -8.89 -11.66
C SER A 190 3.95 -7.80 -11.45
N LEU A 191 4.27 -6.53 -11.71
CA LEU A 191 3.29 -5.45 -11.57
C LEU A 191 2.07 -5.63 -12.49
N PHE A 192 2.25 -6.12 -13.71
CA PHE A 192 1.12 -6.32 -14.63
C PHE A 192 0.21 -7.45 -14.16
N GLU A 193 0.79 -8.53 -13.66
CA GLU A 193 0.07 -9.69 -13.12
C GLU A 193 -0.69 -9.30 -11.84
N GLU A 194 -0.05 -8.56 -10.94
CA GLU A 194 -0.69 -8.02 -9.73
C GLU A 194 -1.85 -7.07 -10.06
N ILE A 195 -1.71 -6.20 -11.07
CA ILE A 195 -2.81 -5.32 -11.50
C ILE A 195 -4.02 -6.16 -11.94
N GLU A 196 -3.82 -7.22 -12.72
CA GLU A 196 -4.91 -8.09 -13.15
C GLU A 196 -5.52 -8.89 -11.98
N ILE A 197 -4.73 -9.32 -11.00
CA ILE A 197 -5.23 -9.97 -9.78
C ILE A 197 -6.13 -9.01 -8.99
N VAL A 198 -5.64 -7.80 -8.70
CA VAL A 198 -6.42 -6.78 -7.98
C VAL A 198 -7.69 -6.43 -8.75
N LYS A 199 -7.60 -6.25 -10.07
CA LYS A 199 -8.75 -5.97 -10.93
C LYS A 199 -9.79 -7.09 -10.89
N GLY A 200 -9.34 -8.34 -10.99
CA GLY A 200 -10.21 -9.52 -10.90
C GLY A 200 -10.95 -9.57 -9.56
N CYS A 201 -10.22 -9.40 -8.46
CA CYS A 201 -10.76 -9.37 -7.11
C CYS A 201 -11.81 -8.27 -6.93
N ILE A 202 -11.51 -7.03 -7.32
CA ILE A 202 -12.45 -5.90 -7.18
C ILE A 202 -13.69 -6.07 -8.05
N LYS A 203 -13.53 -6.57 -9.30
CA LYS A 203 -14.67 -6.83 -10.17
C LYS A 203 -15.57 -7.94 -9.65
N ASP A 204 -14.99 -9.00 -9.09
CA ASP A 204 -15.75 -10.06 -8.41
C ASP A 204 -16.55 -9.48 -7.23
N ILE A 205 -15.91 -8.70 -6.37
CA ILE A 205 -16.59 -8.04 -5.24
C ILE A 205 -17.79 -7.21 -5.74
N MET A 206 -17.57 -6.31 -6.69
CA MET A 206 -18.64 -5.45 -7.25
C MET A 206 -19.76 -6.22 -7.96
N ALA A 207 -19.44 -7.36 -8.59
CA ALA A 207 -20.44 -8.20 -9.23
C ALA A 207 -21.39 -8.84 -8.22
N ASN A 208 -20.93 -9.09 -6.99
CA ASN A 208 -21.67 -9.73 -5.91
C ASN A 208 -22.33 -8.74 -4.94
N ILE A 209 -22.28 -7.43 -5.20
CA ILE A 209 -23.02 -6.41 -4.43
C ILE A 209 -24.47 -6.38 -4.94
N HIS A 210 -25.41 -6.73 -4.07
CA HIS A 210 -26.85 -6.79 -4.35
C HIS A 210 -27.70 -6.20 -3.22
N ASN A 211 -28.15 -4.96 -3.40
CA ASN A 211 -28.87 -4.16 -2.41
C ASN A 211 -28.14 -4.09 -1.07
N GLU A 212 -26.83 -3.87 -1.10
CA GLU A 212 -25.97 -3.88 0.09
C GLU A 212 -24.90 -2.79 0.06
N THR A 213 -24.32 -2.53 1.22
CA THR A 213 -23.13 -1.70 1.41
C THR A 213 -21.98 -2.57 1.92
N VAL A 214 -20.87 -2.58 1.18
CA VAL A 214 -19.71 -3.43 1.46
C VAL A 214 -18.49 -2.58 1.78
N ALA A 215 -17.81 -2.89 2.88
CA ALA A 215 -16.50 -2.33 3.18
C ALA A 215 -15.37 -3.24 2.68
N ILE A 216 -14.37 -2.67 2.02
CA ILE A 216 -13.13 -3.34 1.61
C ILE A 216 -11.99 -2.83 2.51
N LEU A 217 -11.32 -3.76 3.16
CA LEU A 217 -10.23 -3.53 4.13
C LEU A 217 -8.99 -4.35 3.77
N SER A 218 -7.87 -4.04 4.42
CA SER A 218 -6.62 -4.80 4.34
C SER A 218 -5.93 -4.89 5.70
N ASP A 219 -5.13 -5.93 5.87
CA ASP A 219 -4.31 -6.24 7.03
C ASP A 219 -2.89 -5.66 6.89
N HIS A 220 -2.35 -5.60 5.68
CA HIS A 220 -1.10 -4.91 5.37
C HIS A 220 -0.98 -4.56 3.88
N GLY A 221 0.07 -3.82 3.56
CA GLY A 221 0.57 -3.67 2.21
C GLY A 221 1.85 -4.47 1.97
N LEU A 222 2.59 -4.09 0.93
CA LEU A 222 3.73 -4.85 0.43
C LEU A 222 4.81 -3.93 -0.10
N THR A 223 6.06 -4.25 0.20
CA THR A 223 7.24 -3.59 -0.32
C THR A 223 7.95 -4.43 -1.38
N ALA A 224 7.96 -3.93 -2.62
CA ALA A 224 8.82 -4.43 -3.69
C ALA A 224 10.24 -3.86 -3.58
N LEU A 225 10.38 -2.68 -2.97
CA LEU A 225 11.58 -1.87 -3.10
C LEU A 225 12.69 -2.26 -2.13
N SER A 226 12.38 -3.08 -1.12
CA SER A 226 13.37 -3.66 -0.22
C SER A 226 14.42 -4.51 -0.95
N ARG A 227 14.06 -5.08 -2.11
CA ARG A 227 15.00 -5.76 -3.01
C ARG A 227 15.96 -4.84 -3.76
N TYR A 228 15.86 -3.52 -3.60
CA TYR A 228 16.82 -2.57 -4.18
C TYR A 228 17.66 -1.87 -3.11
N SER A 229 17.48 -2.27 -1.85
CA SER A 229 18.31 -1.85 -0.72
C SER A 229 19.31 -2.94 -0.32
N GLU A 230 20.32 -2.53 0.44
CA GLU A 230 21.27 -3.45 1.07
C GLU A 230 20.59 -4.22 2.20
N ALA A 231 20.98 -5.50 2.34
CA ALA A 231 20.62 -6.32 3.49
C ALA A 231 21.65 -6.11 4.60
N LEU A 232 21.18 -5.95 5.84
CA LEU A 232 22.02 -5.54 6.97
C LEU A 232 22.65 -6.73 7.71
N HIS A 233 22.19 -7.96 7.45
CA HIS A 233 22.76 -9.19 7.99
C HIS A 233 22.90 -9.23 9.53
N TYR A 234 21.88 -8.76 10.26
CA TYR A 234 21.83 -8.94 11.71
C TYR A 234 21.90 -10.44 12.07
N PRO A 235 22.53 -10.82 13.20
CA PRO A 235 22.85 -12.21 13.53
C PRO A 235 21.64 -13.03 14.04
N PHE A 236 20.42 -12.58 13.76
CA PHE A 236 19.18 -13.22 14.20
C PHE A 236 18.36 -13.63 12.99
N LYS A 237 17.66 -14.76 13.11
CA LYS A 237 16.74 -15.23 12.08
C LYS A 237 15.58 -14.25 11.95
N SER A 238 15.40 -13.71 10.76
CA SER A 238 14.31 -12.81 10.46
C SER A 238 13.05 -13.55 9.98
N SER A 239 11.93 -12.85 10.07
CA SER A 239 10.63 -13.24 9.50
C SER A 239 10.30 -12.38 8.29
N HIS A 240 9.45 -12.92 7.41
CA HIS A 240 8.96 -12.26 6.19
C HIS A 240 10.06 -11.63 5.35
N ASP A 241 11.07 -12.42 4.98
CA ASP A 241 12.19 -11.99 4.13
C ASP A 241 12.97 -10.79 4.70
N GLY A 242 13.13 -10.73 6.03
CA GLY A 242 13.98 -9.73 6.68
C GLY A 242 13.28 -8.43 7.05
N ARG A 243 11.95 -8.41 7.07
CA ARG A 243 11.19 -7.21 7.45
C ARG A 243 11.04 -7.04 8.94
N TYR A 244 11.11 -8.12 9.73
CA TYR A 244 11.26 -8.03 11.18
C TYR A 244 11.97 -9.24 11.77
N ILE A 245 12.40 -9.12 13.03
CA ILE A 245 13.03 -10.18 13.83
C ILE A 245 12.26 -10.29 15.14
N ARG A 246 11.83 -11.50 15.53
CA ARG A 246 11.28 -11.76 16.87
C ARG A 246 12.42 -12.00 17.85
N ILE A 247 12.38 -11.32 19.00
CA ILE A 247 13.37 -11.44 20.07
C ILE A 247 12.71 -11.60 21.43
N ASP A 248 13.35 -12.34 22.34
CA ASP A 248 12.76 -12.69 23.64
C ASP A 248 12.53 -11.48 24.55
N ASN A 249 13.45 -10.50 24.51
CA ASN A 249 13.31 -9.25 25.24
C ASN A 249 13.89 -8.08 24.43
N VAL A 250 13.00 -7.19 24.00
CA VAL A 250 13.32 -6.01 23.21
C VAL A 250 14.13 -4.96 23.99
N GLU A 251 13.98 -4.90 25.31
CA GLU A 251 14.71 -3.95 26.16
C GLU A 251 16.22 -4.22 26.18
N ASN A 252 16.63 -5.44 25.84
CA ASN A 252 18.03 -5.82 25.71
C ASN A 252 18.62 -5.45 24.34
N SER A 253 17.81 -4.96 23.40
CA SER A 253 18.27 -4.48 22.10
C SER A 253 18.70 -3.00 22.16
N CYS A 254 19.76 -2.66 21.42
CA CYS A 254 20.22 -1.28 21.33
C CYS A 254 19.26 -0.43 20.49
N GLU A 255 19.31 0.89 20.64
CA GLU A 255 18.62 1.75 19.66
C GLU A 255 19.39 1.71 18.33
N ASP A 256 18.67 1.68 17.22
CA ASP A 256 19.25 1.70 15.88
C ASP A 256 18.32 2.46 14.92
N SER A 257 18.90 3.12 13.92
CA SER A 257 18.14 3.83 12.87
C SER A 257 17.58 2.92 11.77
N ASN A 258 17.89 1.61 11.84
CA ASN A 258 17.47 0.60 10.88
C ASN A 258 16.19 -0.14 11.27
N TYR A 259 15.87 -0.21 12.57
CA TYR A 259 14.68 -0.88 13.08
C TYR A 259 14.01 -0.08 14.18
N LEU A 260 12.71 -0.31 14.36
CA LEU A 260 11.97 0.11 15.54
C LEU A 260 11.80 -1.09 16.47
N ARG A 261 11.68 -0.81 17.77
CA ARG A 261 11.33 -1.79 18.79
C ARG A 261 9.84 -1.70 19.07
N TYR A 262 9.15 -2.83 18.92
CA TYR A 262 7.73 -2.93 19.24
C TYR A 262 7.42 -4.33 19.76
N ASN A 263 6.86 -4.40 20.96
CA ASN A 263 6.65 -5.65 21.69
C ASN A 263 7.91 -6.51 21.69
N ASN A 264 7.83 -7.74 21.24
CA ASN A 264 8.94 -8.69 21.12
C ASN A 264 9.57 -8.69 19.71
N CYS A 265 9.51 -7.58 18.98
CA CYS A 265 9.97 -7.48 17.59
C CYS A 265 10.91 -6.29 17.34
N LEU A 266 11.93 -6.53 16.51
CA LEU A 266 12.69 -5.50 15.79
C LEU A 266 12.15 -5.40 14.36
N ILE A 267 11.54 -4.27 14.00
CA ILE A 267 10.84 -4.11 12.73
C ILE A 267 11.59 -3.13 11.83
N ALA A 268 11.88 -3.52 10.59
CA ALA A 268 12.63 -2.69 9.64
C ALA A 268 11.94 -1.34 9.41
N LEU A 269 12.64 -0.24 9.72
CA LEU A 269 12.13 1.13 9.57
C LEU A 269 12.10 1.58 8.11
N LYS A 270 12.96 1.03 7.26
CA LYS A 270 13.16 1.47 5.87
C LYS A 270 13.15 0.25 4.95
N HIS A 271 13.46 0.47 3.67
CA HIS A 271 13.58 -0.61 2.68
C HIS A 271 14.74 -1.58 2.96
N ASN A 272 15.68 -1.26 3.85
CA ASN A 272 16.73 -2.21 4.22
C ASN A 272 16.09 -3.46 4.87
N SER A 273 16.55 -4.63 4.45
CA SER A 273 16.21 -5.89 5.11
C SER A 273 17.16 -6.10 6.28
N LEU A 274 16.65 -6.62 7.40
CA LEU A 274 17.44 -6.90 8.59
C LEU A 274 18.32 -8.15 8.44
N GLU A 275 18.03 -9.04 7.48
CA GLU A 275 18.83 -10.27 7.31
C GLU A 275 19.15 -10.51 5.83
N ASN A 276 18.18 -11.00 5.06
CA ASN A 276 18.37 -11.41 3.69
C ASN A 276 17.57 -10.54 2.72
N LYS A 277 18.15 -10.31 1.54
CA LYS A 277 17.50 -9.54 0.50
C LYS A 277 16.24 -10.27 0.00
N PRO A 278 15.04 -9.63 -0.01
CA PRO A 278 13.82 -10.30 -0.44
C PRO A 278 13.86 -10.71 -1.91
N PRO A 279 13.56 -11.97 -2.27
CA PRO A 279 13.44 -12.39 -3.67
C PRO A 279 12.12 -11.94 -4.31
N ARG A 280 11.10 -11.69 -3.50
CA ARG A 280 9.72 -11.30 -3.83
C ARG A 280 9.34 -10.00 -3.12
N GLU A 281 8.10 -9.52 -3.31
CA GLU A 281 7.58 -8.47 -2.41
C GLU A 281 7.51 -9.01 -0.99
N ALA A 282 7.81 -8.16 -0.02
CA ALA A 282 7.82 -8.51 1.39
C ALA A 282 6.85 -7.62 2.18
N HIS A 283 6.58 -8.00 3.42
CA HIS A 283 5.74 -7.26 4.36
C HIS A 283 6.20 -7.54 5.79
N GLY A 284 5.58 -6.92 6.78
CA GLY A 284 5.97 -7.02 8.19
C GLY A 284 6.85 -5.86 8.66
N GLY A 285 7.33 -5.00 7.75
CA GLY A 285 8.13 -3.83 8.05
C GLY A 285 7.29 -2.60 8.38
N ALA A 286 7.97 -1.46 8.56
CA ALA A 286 7.36 -0.20 8.96
C ALA A 286 7.40 0.89 7.88
N THR A 287 7.60 0.51 6.62
CA THR A 287 7.54 1.46 5.51
C THR A 287 6.09 1.88 5.24
N PRO A 288 5.84 3.11 4.74
CA PRO A 288 4.48 3.57 4.50
C PRO A 288 3.69 2.66 3.54
N GLU A 289 4.30 2.03 2.53
CA GLU A 289 3.62 1.10 1.63
C GLU A 289 3.23 -0.23 2.28
N GLU A 290 3.88 -0.62 3.38
CA GLU A 290 3.57 -1.83 4.16
C GLU A 290 2.47 -1.53 5.19
N LEU A 291 2.46 -0.34 5.79
CA LEU A 291 1.54 0.02 6.88
C LEU A 291 0.28 0.75 6.43
N LEU A 292 0.33 1.51 5.34
CA LEU A 292 -0.83 2.25 4.85
C LEU A 292 -1.66 1.37 3.94
N VAL A 293 -2.96 1.32 4.22
CA VAL A 293 -3.93 0.49 3.51
C VAL A 293 -5.14 1.31 3.06
N PRO A 294 -5.81 0.91 1.97
CA PRO A 294 -7.06 1.53 1.55
C PRO A 294 -8.21 1.11 2.46
N VAL A 295 -9.14 2.03 2.71
CA VAL A 295 -10.48 1.73 3.24
C VAL A 295 -11.50 2.26 2.25
N LEU A 296 -12.28 1.37 1.66
CA LEU A 296 -13.30 1.70 0.67
C LEU A 296 -14.65 1.18 1.16
N VAL A 297 -15.71 1.96 0.96
CA VAL A 297 -17.09 1.50 1.19
C VAL A 297 -17.87 1.70 -0.09
N LEU A 298 -18.33 0.60 -0.65
CA LEU A 298 -19.04 0.51 -1.92
C LEU A 298 -20.51 0.20 -1.65
N THR A 299 -21.42 0.71 -2.48
CA THR A 299 -22.84 0.36 -2.37
C THR A 299 -23.54 0.47 -3.73
N ASP A 300 -24.53 -0.39 -3.97
CA ASP A 300 -25.48 -0.24 -5.08
C ASP A 300 -26.80 0.43 -4.67
N LEU A 301 -26.90 0.84 -3.41
CA LEU A 301 -28.03 1.58 -2.88
C LEU A 301 -27.92 3.08 -3.22
N PRO A 302 -29.05 3.80 -3.34
CA PRO A 302 -29.03 5.25 -3.51
C PRO A 302 -28.29 5.93 -2.35
N ILE A 303 -27.28 6.74 -2.67
CA ILE A 303 -26.61 7.59 -1.67
C ILE A 303 -27.44 8.84 -1.45
N GLU A 304 -27.96 9.04 -0.24
CA GLU A 304 -28.52 10.33 0.14
C GLU A 304 -27.40 11.38 0.17
N THR A 305 -27.52 12.40 -0.69
CA THR A 305 -26.52 13.45 -0.92
C THR A 305 -26.24 14.38 0.26
N SER A 306 -26.75 14.10 1.47
CA SER A 306 -26.75 15.04 2.60
C SER A 306 -25.52 14.99 3.52
N ASN A 307 -24.59 14.03 3.40
CA ASN A 307 -23.52 13.83 4.42
C ASN A 307 -22.07 13.75 3.92
N ILE A 308 -21.79 13.85 2.62
CA ILE A 308 -20.43 13.63 2.08
C ILE A 308 -19.46 14.77 2.48
N GLU A 309 -19.95 16.00 2.64
CA GLU A 309 -19.09 17.16 2.98
C GLU A 309 -18.83 17.33 4.49
N GLN A 310 -19.61 16.71 5.37
CA GLN A 310 -19.45 16.89 6.83
C GLN A 310 -18.58 15.81 7.49
N GLN A 311 -18.49 14.60 6.92
CA GLN A 311 -17.74 13.50 7.54
C GLN A 311 -16.22 13.62 7.41
N SER A 312 -15.70 14.28 6.36
CA SER A 312 -14.25 14.47 6.18
C SER A 312 -13.64 15.51 7.12
N VAL A 313 -14.45 16.43 7.66
CA VAL A 313 -13.98 17.54 8.53
C VAL A 313 -14.06 17.17 10.01
N LEU A 314 -15.08 16.42 10.44
CA LEU A 314 -15.31 16.10 11.85
C LEU A 314 -14.36 15.01 12.40
N SER A 315 -13.92 14.06 11.58
CA SER A 315 -13.02 12.98 12.01
C SER A 315 -11.59 13.49 12.32
N ALA A 316 -11.13 14.53 11.62
CA ALA A 316 -9.81 15.10 11.81
C ALA A 316 -9.70 15.94 13.10
N GLU A 317 -10.77 16.61 13.52
CA GLU A 317 -10.78 17.43 14.75
C GLU A 317 -10.97 16.60 16.02
N SER A 318 -11.74 15.51 15.96
CA SER A 318 -11.96 14.62 17.13
C SER A 318 -10.70 13.86 17.51
N ASN A 319 -9.98 13.30 16.52
CA ASN A 319 -8.71 12.60 16.72
C ASN A 319 -7.63 13.48 17.37
N ARG A 320 -7.68 14.80 17.15
CA ARG A 320 -6.69 15.72 17.73
C ARG A 320 -6.90 15.95 19.22
N LYS A 321 -8.15 15.90 19.71
CA LYS A 321 -8.46 16.12 21.14
C LYS A 321 -8.20 14.87 21.97
N GLU A 322 -8.54 13.69 21.47
CA GLU A 322 -8.33 12.43 22.21
C GLU A 322 -6.84 12.03 22.28
N THR A 323 -6.08 12.25 21.20
CA THR A 323 -4.64 11.92 21.17
C THR A 323 -3.81 12.83 22.10
N ILE A 324 -4.18 14.12 22.26
CA ILE A 324 -3.44 15.02 23.16
C ILE A 324 -3.78 14.74 24.64
N SER A 325 -5.02 14.37 24.94
CA SER A 325 -5.44 14.04 26.31
C SER A 325 -4.91 12.68 26.80
N SER A 326 -4.86 11.66 25.93
CA SER A 326 -4.36 10.31 26.31
C SER A 326 -2.84 10.25 26.49
N ILE A 327 -2.07 11.02 25.72
CA ILE A 327 -0.60 11.06 25.82
C ILE A 327 -0.12 11.72 27.13
N ILE A 328 -0.93 12.58 27.75
CA ILE A 328 -0.56 13.27 29.00
C ILE A 328 -0.87 12.41 30.24
N GLU A 329 -1.84 11.49 30.19
CA GLU A 329 -2.35 10.83 31.39
C GLU A 329 -1.89 9.38 31.61
N THR A 330 -1.49 8.61 30.58
CA THR A 330 -1.10 7.21 30.79
C THR A 330 -0.01 6.78 29.83
N GLY A 331 1.16 6.39 30.35
CA GLY A 331 2.05 5.50 29.62
C GLY A 331 1.28 4.23 29.30
N ILE A 332 1.03 3.97 28.01
CA ILE A 332 0.04 2.99 27.57
C ILE A 332 0.64 1.58 27.61
N GLU A 333 0.03 0.69 28.41
CA GLU A 333 -0.04 -0.73 28.12
C GLU A 333 -1.25 -1.00 27.21
N GLU A 334 -1.00 -1.41 25.96
CA GLU A 334 -2.02 -1.77 24.95
C GLU A 334 -2.56 -3.18 25.22
N ASN A 335 -3.44 -3.36 26.21
CA ASN A 335 -4.06 -4.67 26.48
C ASN A 335 -5.59 -4.71 26.40
N ASN A 336 -6.28 -3.73 25.80
CA ASN A 336 -7.75 -3.76 25.73
C ASN A 336 -8.33 -3.19 24.42
N LEU A 337 -7.95 -3.74 23.26
CA LEU A 337 -8.68 -3.56 22.00
C LEU A 337 -8.76 -4.90 21.24
N PHE A 338 -9.57 -5.82 21.77
CA PHE A 338 -10.24 -6.87 21.00
C PHE A 338 -11.76 -6.63 21.07
#